data_AF-Q8VRM0-F1
#
_entry.id   AF-Q8VRM0-F1
#
_cell.length_a   1.000
_cell.length_b   1.000
_cell.length_c   1.000
_cell.angle_alpha   90.00
_cell.angle_beta   90.00
_cell.angle_gamma   90.00
#
_symmetry.space_group_name_H-M   'P 1'
#
loop_
_entity.id
_entity.type
_entity.pdbx_description
1 polymer ?
#
loop_
_entity_poly.entity_id
_entity_poly.type
_entity_poly.pdbx_seq_one_letter_code
_entity_poly.pdbx_strand_id
1 'polypeptide(L)' 'KKGELLSGDNLWVKRPGNGDFSVNEYESLFGKIAACDIRKGAQIKKTDIE' A
#
# COMPACT_ATOMS: atom_id res chain seq x y z
N LYS A 1 -3.66 -4.61 -8.55
CA LYS A 1 -3.92 -3.91 -9.84
C LYS A 1 -4.75 -2.64 -9.60
N LYS A 2 -4.90 -1.74 -10.59
CA LYS A 2 -5.85 -0.62 -10.43
C LYS A 2 -7.25 -1.15 -10.12
N GLY A 3 -7.88 -0.61 -9.07
CA GLY A 3 -9.18 -1.03 -8.56
C GLY A 3 -9.15 -2.20 -7.57
N GLU A 4 -7.98 -2.73 -7.24
CA GLU A 4 -7.84 -3.86 -6.31
C GLU A 4 -7.84 -3.40 -4.85
N LEU A 5 -8.42 -4.22 -3.97
CA LEU A 5 -8.44 -3.95 -2.54
C LEU A 5 -7.07 -4.26 -1.91
N LEU A 6 -6.60 -3.32 -1.09
CA LEU A 6 -5.42 -3.52 -0.26
C LEU A 6 -5.80 -4.40 0.94
N SER A 7 -4.97 -5.41 1.18
CA SER A 7 -5.20 -6.43 2.21
C SER A 7 -3.85 -7.00 2.65
N GLY A 8 -3.84 -7.73 3.76
CA GLY A 8 -2.63 -8.40 4.25
C GLY A 8 -1.98 -9.39 3.27
N ASP A 9 -2.74 -9.86 2.28
CA ASP A 9 -2.25 -10.77 1.23
C ASP A 9 -1.38 -10.03 0.18
N ASN A 10 -1.75 -8.78 -0.14
CA ASN A 10 -1.11 -7.98 -1.20
C ASN A 10 -0.18 -6.89 -0.67
N LEU A 11 -0.21 -6.60 0.63
CA LEU A 11 0.52 -5.51 1.27
C LEU A 11 1.45 -6.07 2.34
N TRP A 12 2.69 -5.59 2.38
CA TRP A 12 3.66 -6.03 3.37
C TRP A 12 4.63 -4.91 3.74
N VAL A 13 5.07 -4.88 4.99
CA VAL A 13 6.01 -3.87 5.49
C VAL A 13 7.46 -4.31 5.27
N LYS A 14 8.27 -3.40 4.73
CA LYS A 14 9.71 -3.62 4.50
C LYS A 14 10.49 -2.36 4.83
N ARG A 15 11.77 -2.54 5.18
CA ARG A 15 12.72 -1.44 5.37
C ARG A 15 13.26 -0.97 4.01
N PRO A 16 13.73 0.30 3.90
CA PRO A 16 13.81 1.35 4.92
C PRO A 16 12.47 2.05 5.19
N GLY A 17 12.36 2.70 6.35
CA GLY A 17 11.13 3.40 6.81
C GLY A 17 10.93 4.80 6.24
N ASN A 18 11.40 5.07 5.01
CA ASN A 18 11.29 6.39 4.36
C ASN A 18 10.12 6.47 3.35
N GLY A 19 9.14 5.59 3.48
CA GLY A 19 7.94 5.60 2.63
C GLY A 19 6.87 6.57 3.16
N ASP A 20 5.87 6.87 2.33
CA ASP A 20 4.75 7.74 2.70
C ASP A 20 3.87 7.19 3.83
N PHE A 21 3.88 5.87 4.03
CA PHE A 21 3.13 5.18 5.08
C PHE A 21 4.07 4.51 6.06
N SER A 22 3.80 4.72 7.35
CA SER A 22 4.50 4.04 8.43
C SER A 22 3.94 2.63 8.68
N VAL A 23 4.72 1.79 9.37
CA VAL A 23 4.25 0.46 9.82
C VAL A 23 2.98 0.54 10.66
N ASN A 24 2.78 1.62 11.42
CA ASN A 24 1.59 1.84 12.23
C ASN A 24 0.33 2.10 11.40
N GLU A 25 0.47 2.54 10.14
CA GLU A 25 -0.66 2.80 9.23
C GLU A 25 -1.00 1.57 8.38
N TYR A 26 -0.26 0.47 8.53
CA TYR A 26 -0.43 -0.74 7.74
C TYR A 26 -1.85 -1.30 7.79
N GLU A 27 -2.44 -1.41 8.98
CA GLU A 27 -3.82 -1.89 9.13
C GLU A 27 -4.84 -0.87 8.60
N SER A 28 -4.54 0.43 8.67
CA SER A 28 -5.39 1.49 8.12
C SER A 28 -5.45 1.48 6.59
N LEU A 29 -4.48 0.84 5.92
CA LEU A 29 -4.49 0.65 4.47
C LEU A 29 -5.41 -0.49 4.05
N PHE A 30 -5.82 -1.38 4.94
CA PHE A 30 -6.71 -2.48 4.57
C PHE A 30 -8.11 -1.97 4.21
N GLY A 31 -8.63 -2.47 3.08
CA GLY A 31 -9.90 -2.02 2.52
C GLY A 31 -9.82 -0.78 1.62
N LYS A 32 -8.65 -0.14 1.52
CA LYS A 32 -8.39 0.90 0.52
C LYS A 32 -8.33 0.31 -0.89
N ILE A 33 -8.64 1.13 -1.89
CA ILE A 33 -8.63 0.72 -3.29
C ILE A 33 -7.38 1.29 -3.96
N ALA A 34 -6.66 0.48 -4.72
CA ALA A 34 -5.53 0.93 -5.50
C ALA A 34 -5.99 1.84 -6.65
N ALA A 35 -5.64 3.11 -6.63
CA ALA A 35 -5.98 4.09 -7.67
C ALA A 35 -5.23 3.83 -9.00
N CYS A 36 -4.12 3.08 -8.94
CA CYS A 36 -3.28 2.72 -10.07
C CYS A 36 -2.71 1.28 -9.94
N ASP A 37 -2.02 0.82 -10.98
CA ASP A 37 -1.30 -0.46 -10.92
C ASP A 37 -0.01 -0.33 -10.11
N ILE A 38 -0.01 -0.95 -8.92
CA ILE A 38 1.14 -0.97 -8.01
C ILE A 38 2.01 -2.20 -8.31
N ARG A 39 3.29 -1.96 -8.59
CA ARG A 39 4.25 -3.05 -8.83
C ARG A 39 4.64 -3.74 -7.51
N LYS A 40 4.73 -5.07 -7.53
CA LYS A 40 5.20 -5.86 -6.38
C LYS A 40 6.58 -5.37 -5.91
N GLY A 41 6.68 -5.01 -4.63
CA GLY A 41 7.90 -4.53 -4.00
C GLY A 41 8.14 -3.02 -4.10
N ALA A 42 7.26 -2.28 -4.79
CA ALA A 42 7.26 -0.82 -4.71
C ALA A 42 6.73 -0.35 -3.34
N GLN A 43 7.21 0.81 -2.88
CA GLN A 43 6.62 1.49 -1.73
C GLN A 43 5.27 2.11 -2.14
N ILE A 44 4.26 1.91 -1.32
CA ILE A 44 2.93 2.50 -1.50
C ILE A 44 3.03 4.00 -1.25
N LYS A 45 2.48 4.81 -2.17
CA LYS A 45 2.40 6.26 -2.04
C LYS A 45 0.95 6.69 -1.85
N LYS A 46 0.73 7.88 -1.29
CA LYS A 46 -0.63 8.43 -1.10
C LYS A 46 -1.39 8.61 -2.41
N THR A 47 -0.69 8.78 -3.52
CA THR A 47 -1.28 8.86 -4.87
C THR A 47 -1.73 7.52 -5.43
N ASP A 48 -1.27 6.41 -4.85
CA ASP A 48 -1.57 5.06 -5.35
C ASP A 48 -2.87 4.50 -4.73
N ILE A 49 -3.47 5.21 -3.77
CA ILE A 49 -4.65 4.75 -3.01
C ILE A 49 -5.77 5.79 -3.04
N GLU A 50 -7.02 5.30 -3.05
CA GLU A 50 -8.26 6.08 -2.87
C GLU A 50 -8.91 5.72 -1.52
#